data_AF-A0A497QIJ5-F1
#
_entry.id   AF-A0A497QIJ5-F1
#
_cell.length_a   1.000
_cell.length_b   1.000
_cell.length_c   1.000
_cell.angle_alpha   90.00
_cell.angle_beta   90.00
_cell.angle_gamma   90.00
#
_symmetry.space_group_name_H-M   'P 1'
#
loop_
_entity.id
_entity.type
_entity.pdbx_description
1 polymer ?
#
loop_
_entity_poly.entity_id
_entity_poly.type
_entity_poly.pdbx_seq_one_letter_code
_entity_poly.pdbx_strand_id
1 'polypeptide(L)'
;MDEIKNHYVQLGIATRIPLAFKRFCDEKFQLKEVPPVDIDKISRDEEKIRTIFEIIDKEGTKVAIFKPSGEYQCLSDDFKPLFEQIVEELNYAAYKAAKAQDELAERDSKNFGNKLC
;
A
#
# COMPACT_ATOMS: atom_id res chain seq x y z
N MET A 1 10.24 17.03 4.49
CA MET A 1 10.63 16.17 3.35
C MET A 1 10.14 14.74 3.54
N ASP A 2 10.16 14.20 4.77
CA ASP A 2 9.73 12.82 5.05
C ASP A 2 8.22 12.56 4.85
N GLU A 3 7.34 13.53 5.11
CA GLU A 3 5.89 13.35 4.96
C GLU A 3 5.45 13.11 3.51
N ILE A 4 6.05 13.81 2.55
CA ILE A 4 5.76 13.63 1.12
C ILE A 4 6.25 12.26 0.64
N LYS A 5 7.48 11.88 1.03
CA LYS A 5 8.03 10.55 0.72
C LYS A 5 7.15 9.45 1.30
N ASN A 6 6.72 9.59 2.54
CA ASN A 6 5.83 8.64 3.20
C ASN A 6 4.47 8.55 2.48
N HIS A 7 3.89 9.68 2.06
CA HIS A 7 2.65 9.72 1.30
C HIS A 7 2.73 8.90 0.00
N TYR A 8 3.80 9.07 -0.79
CA TYR A 8 3.98 8.31 -2.03
C TYR A 8 4.23 6.81 -1.79
N VAL A 9 4.95 6.46 -0.72
CA VAL A 9 5.13 5.07 -0.31
C VAL A 9 3.77 4.43 0.02
N GLN A 10 2.96 5.11 0.83
CA GLN A 10 1.63 4.64 1.21
C GLN A 10 0.69 4.52 0.01
N LEU A 11 0.73 5.46 -0.94
CA LEU A 11 -0.05 5.38 -2.18
C LEU A 11 0.39 4.18 -3.05
N GLY A 12 1.71 3.93 -3.11
CA GLY A 12 2.28 2.77 -3.77
C GLY A 12 1.81 1.45 -3.16
N ILE A 13 1.77 1.37 -1.83
CA ILE A 13 1.24 0.21 -1.09
C ILE A 13 -0.27 0.05 -1.37
N ALA A 14 -1.07 1.12 -1.21
CA ALA A 14 -2.52 1.10 -1.42
C ALA A 14 -2.89 0.55 -2.81
N THR A 15 -2.14 0.95 -3.83
CA THR A 15 -2.34 0.47 -5.21
C THR A 15 -1.92 -0.98 -5.38
N ARG A 16 -0.92 -1.45 -4.63
CA ARG A 16 -0.36 -2.80 -4.76
C ARG A 16 -1.20 -3.85 -4.04
N ILE A 17 -1.89 -3.54 -2.95
CA ILE A 17 -2.76 -4.48 -2.21
C ILE A 17 -3.76 -5.22 -3.12
N PRO A 18 -4.63 -4.54 -3.90
CA PRO A 18 -5.59 -5.23 -4.77
C PRO A 18 -4.92 -6.05 -5.87
N LEU A 19 -3.73 -5.63 -6.35
CA LEU A 19 -2.96 -6.38 -7.35
C LEU A 19 -2.33 -7.65 -6.77
N ALA A 20 -1.75 -7.56 -5.57
CA ALA A 20 -1.19 -8.69 -4.85
C ALA A 20 -2.28 -9.71 -4.49
N PHE A 21 -3.43 -9.22 -4.00
CA PHE A 21 -4.61 -10.07 -3.77
C PHE A 21 -5.00 -10.85 -5.03
N LYS A 22 -5.17 -10.16 -6.17
CA LYS A 22 -5.54 -10.81 -7.45
C LYS A 22 -4.53 -11.85 -7.91
N ARG A 23 -3.25 -11.67 -7.56
CA ARG A 23 -2.16 -12.57 -7.94
C ARG A 23 -2.08 -13.81 -7.07
N PHE A 24 -2.32 -13.69 -5.77
CA PHE A 24 -2.02 -14.74 -4.80
C PHE A 24 -3.26 -15.43 -4.21
N CYS A 25 -4.39 -14.73 -4.08
CA CYS A 25 -5.52 -15.24 -3.31
C CYS A 25 -6.52 -16.08 -4.12
N ASP A 26 -6.65 -15.84 -5.43
CA ASP A 26 -7.56 -16.53 -6.35
C ASP A 26 -9.00 -16.79 -5.81
N GLU A 27 -9.83 -17.57 -6.52
CA GLU A 27 -11.29 -17.79 -6.31
C GLU A 27 -11.78 -18.20 -4.90
N LYS A 28 -10.88 -18.35 -3.91
CA LYS A 28 -11.21 -18.78 -2.54
C LYS A 28 -11.42 -17.64 -1.55
N PHE A 29 -10.94 -16.45 -1.87
CA PHE A 29 -11.05 -15.30 -0.99
C PHE A 29 -11.68 -14.12 -1.73
N GLN A 30 -12.13 -13.15 -0.96
CA GLN A 30 -12.63 -11.88 -1.45
C GLN A 30 -11.85 -10.75 -0.81
N LEU A 31 -11.64 -9.69 -1.59
CA LEU A 31 -11.07 -8.45 -1.10
C LEU A 31 -12.20 -7.46 -0.84
N LYS A 32 -12.26 -6.94 0.37
CA LYS A 32 -13.21 -5.91 0.78
C LYS A 32 -12.45 -4.62 1.09
N GLU A 33 -12.86 -3.55 0.44
CA GLU A 33 -12.34 -2.21 0.66
C GLU A 33 -13.25 -1.47 1.65
N VAL A 34 -12.69 -1.00 2.76
CA VAL A 34 -13.39 -0.22 3.78
C VAL A 34 -12.86 1.21 3.69
N PRO A 35 -13.60 2.13 3.02
CA PRO A 35 -13.18 3.52 2.91
C PRO A 35 -13.22 4.21 4.28
N PRO A 36 -12.49 5.33 4.45
CA PRO A 36 -12.55 6.12 5.68
C PRO A 36 -13.94 6.75 5.88
N VAL A 37 -14.26 7.11 7.13
CA VAL A 37 -15.61 7.61 7.50
C VAL A 37 -15.89 9.01 6.93
N ASP A 38 -14.86 9.81 6.67
CA ASP A 38 -14.97 11.22 6.27
C ASP A 38 -14.49 11.50 4.83
N ILE A 39 -14.94 10.70 3.85
CA ILE A 39 -14.51 10.81 2.43
C ILE A 39 -14.76 12.19 1.81
N ASP A 40 -15.81 12.92 2.23
CA ASP A 40 -16.19 14.21 1.63
C ASP A 40 -15.18 15.35 1.90
N LYS A 41 -14.22 15.12 2.83
CA LYS A 41 -13.28 16.15 3.29
C LYS A 41 -11.83 15.87 2.90
N ILE A 42 -11.55 14.78 2.20
CA ILE A 42 -10.19 14.34 1.89
C ILE A 42 -9.96 14.22 0.38
N SER A 43 -8.71 14.28 -0.04
CA SER A 43 -8.35 14.05 -1.45
C SER A 43 -8.53 12.57 -1.83
N ARG A 44 -8.65 12.27 -3.13
CA ARG A 44 -8.73 10.87 -3.62
C ARG A 44 -7.51 10.04 -3.25
N ASP A 45 -6.33 10.65 -3.18
CA ASP A 45 -5.10 9.93 -2.79
C ASP A 45 -5.10 9.66 -1.29
N GLU A 46 -5.55 10.62 -0.47
CA GLU A 46 -5.75 10.38 0.96
C GLU A 46 -6.81 9.33 1.25
N GLU A 47 -7.90 9.30 0.48
CA GLU A 47 -8.92 8.26 0.57
C GLU A 47 -8.28 6.88 0.39
N LYS A 48 -7.53 6.67 -0.71
CA LYS A 48 -6.85 5.40 -0.99
C LYS A 48 -5.86 4.99 0.10
N ILE A 49 -5.09 5.94 0.62
CA ILE A 49 -4.10 5.68 1.66
C ILE A 49 -4.77 5.28 2.99
N ARG A 50 -5.96 5.82 3.27
CA ARG A 50 -6.71 5.56 4.49
C ARG A 50 -7.68 4.38 4.37
N THR A 51 -7.95 3.89 3.15
CA THR A 51 -8.75 2.69 2.92
C THR A 51 -8.12 1.49 3.61
N ILE A 52 -8.93 0.78 4.40
CA ILE A 52 -8.55 -0.49 5.01
C ILE A 52 -8.97 -1.62 4.07
N PHE A 53 -8.05 -2.54 3.79
CA PHE A 53 -8.32 -3.69 2.94
C PHE A 53 -8.46 -4.93 3.82
N GLU A 54 -9.61 -5.58 3.75
CA GLU A 54 -9.91 -6.81 4.48
C GLU A 54 -9.96 -7.97 3.49
N ILE A 55 -9.27 -9.07 3.79
CA ILE A 55 -9.44 -10.32 3.05
C ILE A 55 -10.41 -11.19 3.86
N ILE A 56 -11.43 -11.68 3.16
CA ILE A 56 -12.51 -12.52 3.69
C ILE A 56 -12.52 -13.84 2.94
N ASP A 57 -12.78 -14.94 3.64
CA ASP A 57 -12.97 -16.26 3.02
C ASP A 57 -14.40 -16.45 2.49
N LYS A 58 -14.70 -17.65 1.96
CA LYS A 58 -16.02 -17.99 1.42
C LYS A 58 -17.13 -18.00 2.46
N GLU A 59 -16.80 -18.13 3.74
CA GLU A 59 -17.76 -18.12 4.85
C GLU A 59 -18.03 -16.69 5.35
N GLY A 60 -17.30 -15.70 4.81
CA GLY A 60 -17.36 -14.31 5.24
C GLY A 60 -16.51 -14.01 6.48
N THR A 61 -15.62 -14.94 6.87
CA THR A 61 -14.70 -14.75 7.99
C THR A 61 -13.48 -13.97 7.55
N LYS A 62 -13.12 -12.95 8.33
CA LYS A 62 -11.96 -12.11 8.05
C LYS A 62 -10.68 -12.87 8.35
N VAL A 63 -9.83 -13.03 7.34
CA VAL A 63 -8.58 -13.79 7.45
C VAL A 63 -7.32 -12.91 7.47
N ALA A 64 -7.41 -11.68 6.95
CA ALA A 64 -6.32 -10.70 7.03
C ALA A 64 -6.81 -9.25 6.91
N ILE A 65 -6.00 -8.33 7.39
CA ILE A 65 -6.19 -6.88 7.29
C ILE A 65 -4.90 -6.25 6.76
N PHE A 66 -5.03 -5.35 5.79
CA PHE A 66 -3.94 -4.54 5.28
C PHE A 66 -4.31 -3.06 5.35
N LYS A 67 -3.49 -2.27 6.04
CA LYS A 67 -3.58 -0.80 6.03
C LYS A 67 -2.40 -0.24 5.24
N PRO A 68 -2.63 0.61 4.22
CA PRO A 68 -1.53 1.21 3.45
C PRO A 68 -0.55 2.04 4.29
N SER A 69 -0.94 2.44 5.51
CA SER A 69 -0.07 3.05 6.51
C SER A 69 1.07 2.14 7.00
N GLY A 70 1.06 0.85 6.64
CA GLY A 70 2.11 -0.12 6.96
C GLY A 70 1.73 -1.15 8.05
N GLU A 71 0.50 -1.10 8.55
CA GLU A 71 0.01 -2.09 9.52
C GLU A 71 -0.69 -3.25 8.79
N TYR A 72 -0.12 -4.45 8.88
CA TYR A 72 -0.71 -5.67 8.32
C TYR A 72 -0.95 -6.69 9.43
N GLN A 73 -2.10 -7.37 9.40
CA GLN A 73 -2.47 -8.35 10.40
C GLN A 73 -3.00 -9.62 9.72
N CYS A 74 -2.42 -10.77 10.06
CA CYS A 74 -2.95 -12.08 9.71
C CYS A 74 -3.84 -12.60 10.84
N LEU A 75 -5.04 -13.04 10.51
CA LEU A 75 -6.05 -13.49 11.48
C LEU A 75 -6.36 -15.00 11.37
N SER A 76 -5.87 -15.65 10.32
CA SER A 76 -6.03 -17.09 10.09
C SER A 76 -4.69 -17.74 9.76
N ASP A 77 -4.37 -18.85 10.42
CA ASP A 77 -3.14 -19.61 10.18
C ASP A 77 -3.14 -20.27 8.78
N ASP A 78 -4.30 -20.67 8.29
CA ASP A 78 -4.44 -21.26 6.95
C ASP A 78 -4.15 -20.25 5.83
N PHE A 79 -4.36 -18.97 6.11
CA PHE A 79 -4.07 -17.87 5.18
C PHE A 79 -2.62 -17.38 5.29
N LYS A 80 -1.90 -17.72 6.37
CA LYS A 80 -0.56 -17.19 6.68
C LYS A 80 0.45 -17.32 5.53
N PRO A 81 0.54 -18.45 4.80
CA PRO A 81 1.49 -18.55 3.68
C PRO A 81 1.20 -17.54 2.55
N LEU A 82 -0.07 -17.27 2.26
CA LEU A 82 -0.47 -16.27 1.26
C LEU A 82 -0.26 -14.85 1.79
N PHE A 83 -0.56 -14.63 3.07
CA PHE A 83 -0.30 -13.35 3.74
C PHE A 83 1.17 -12.95 3.64
N GLU A 84 2.09 -13.86 3.93
CA GLU A 84 3.54 -13.60 3.85
C GLU A 84 3.99 -13.21 2.43
N GLN A 85 3.46 -13.88 1.39
CA GLN A 85 3.74 -13.54 -0.01
C GLN A 85 3.22 -12.14 -0.38
N ILE A 86 2.03 -11.77 0.09
CA ILE A 86 1.47 -10.43 -0.13
C ILE A 86 2.37 -9.39 0.57
N VAL A 87 2.72 -9.62 1.83
CA VAL A 87 3.55 -8.69 2.60
C VAL A 87 4.91 -8.47 1.94
N GLU A 88 5.54 -9.52 1.41
CA GLU A 88 6.80 -9.40 0.67
C GLU A 88 6.65 -8.50 -0.57
N GLU A 89 5.62 -8.71 -1.38
CA GLU A 89 5.32 -7.89 -2.56
C GLU A 89 5.04 -6.42 -2.17
N LEU A 90 4.33 -6.18 -1.06
CA LEU A 90 4.05 -4.84 -0.55
C LEU A 90 5.33 -4.15 -0.06
N ASN A 91 6.19 -4.85 0.68
CA ASN A 91 7.47 -4.32 1.14
C ASN A 91 8.40 -3.98 -0.03
N TYR A 92 8.42 -4.82 -1.06
CA TYR A 92 9.17 -4.54 -2.28
C TYR A 92 8.63 -3.32 -3.03
N ALA A 93 7.31 -3.16 -3.11
CA ALA A 93 6.68 -1.98 -3.69
C ALA A 93 7.01 -0.70 -2.89
N ALA A 94 6.95 -0.77 -1.56
CA ALA A 94 7.31 0.33 -0.66
C ALA A 94 8.78 0.75 -0.85
N TYR A 95 9.69 -0.22 -0.90
CA TYR A 95 11.11 0.03 -1.18
C TYR A 95 11.33 0.74 -2.53
N LYS A 96 10.67 0.27 -3.60
CA LYS A 96 10.76 0.90 -4.92
C LYS A 96 10.23 2.33 -4.93
N ALA A 97 9.09 2.57 -4.28
CA ALA A 97 8.52 3.90 -4.18
C ALA A 97 9.44 4.85 -3.41
N ALA A 98 10.01 4.41 -2.30
CA ALA A 98 10.97 5.18 -1.51
C ALA A 98 12.22 5.54 -2.34
N LYS A 99 12.79 4.57 -3.06
CA LYS A 99 13.98 4.77 -3.91
C LYS A 99 13.71 5.75 -5.06
N ALA A 100 12.54 5.66 -5.70
CA ALA A 100 12.18 6.59 -6.77
C ALA A 100 12.07 8.04 -6.28
N GLN A 101 11.60 8.27 -5.05
CA GLN A 101 11.58 9.60 -4.44
C GLN A 101 13.01 10.11 -4.16
N ASP A 102 13.90 9.25 -3.70
CA ASP A 102 15.32 9.60 -3.48
C ASP A 102 16.00 9.99 -4.80
N GLU A 103 15.79 9.20 -5.87
CA GLU A 103 16.34 9.50 -7.20
C GLU A 103 15.78 10.80 -7.81
N LEU A 104 14.50 11.13 -7.57
CA LEU A 104 13.91 12.40 -7.98
C LEU A 104 14.54 13.58 -7.21
N ALA A 105 14.68 13.46 -5.90
CA ALA A 105 15.33 14.49 -5.08
C ALA A 105 16.78 14.75 -5.51
N GLU A 106 17.53 13.69 -5.85
CA GLU A 106 18.88 13.81 -6.39
C GLU A 106 18.91 14.51 -7.76
N ARG A 107 17.98 14.20 -8.65
CA ARG A 107 17.87 14.84 -9.98
C ARG A 107 17.54 16.32 -9.85
N ASP A 108 16.59 16.68 -8.99
CA ASP A 108 16.20 18.06 -8.77
C ASP A 108 17.35 18.87 -8.17
N SER A 109 18.06 18.31 -7.18
CA SER A 109 19.27 18.93 -6.62
C SER A 109 20.35 19.21 -7.68
N LYS A 110 20.59 18.27 -8.60
CA LYS A 110 21.54 18.45 -9.71
C LYS A 110 21.09 19.49 -10.74
N ASN A 111 19.78 19.57 -11.04
CA ASN A 111 19.24 20.50 -12.02
C ASN A 111 19.13 21.95 -11.50
N PHE A 112 18.93 22.16 -10.20
CA PHE A 112 18.91 23.49 -9.58
C PHE A 112 20.30 23.99 -9.16
N GLY A 113 21.25 23.10 -8.86
CA GLY A 113 22.64 23.46 -8.58
C GLY A 113 23.41 24.03 -9.78
N ASN A 114 22.91 23.85 -11.01
CA ASN A 114 23.52 24.35 -12.25
C ASN A 114 22.98 25.71 -12.72
N LYS A 115 22.09 26.35 -11.96
CA LYS A 115 21.53 27.69 -12.27
C LYS A 115 22.13 28.84 -11.44
N LEU A 116 23.16 28.55 -10.64
CA LEU A 116 23.95 29.53 -9.89
C LEU A 116 25.42 29.46 -10.32
N CYS A 117 25.66 29.69 -11.61
CA CYS A 117 26.95 30.08 -12.15
C CYS A 117 26.73 31.31 -13.04
#